data_AF-A0AAJ2CEK2-F1
#
_entry.id   AF-A0AAJ2CEK2-F1
#
_cell.length_a   1.000
_cell.length_b   1.000
_cell.length_c   1.000
_cell.angle_alpha   90.00
_cell.angle_beta   90.00
_cell.angle_gamma   90.00
#
_symmetry.space_group_name_H-M   'P 1'
#
loop_
_entity.id
_entity.type
_entity.pdbx_description
1 polymer ?
#
loop_
_entity_poly.entity_id
_entity_poly.type
_entity_poly.pdbx_seq_one_letter_code
_entity_poly.pdbx_strand_id
1 'polypeptide(L)'
;MAIYYLVLLTTVAVAIKRGGPFERWAAYTALIASVLTSALTPFPTWTDIELNIFVIDVLVLLSFWFIAMRTQSFWPYWITGWQLIAIFGHIQKFMFSEILARPYSLLSVYISYPILLLIIYAAGSSSRTRDVTA
;
A
#
# COMPACT_ATOMS: atom_id res chain seq x y z
N MET A 1 9.49 8.74 8.72
CA MET A 1 8.46 7.99 9.46
C MET A 1 7.25 8.84 9.83
N ALA A 2 7.39 9.99 10.50
CA ALA A 2 6.22 10.82 10.86
C ALA A 2 5.35 11.24 9.65
N ILE A 3 5.98 11.68 8.56
CA ILE A 3 5.29 12.08 7.33
C ILE A 3 4.46 10.92 6.75
N TYR A 4 5.04 9.71 6.71
CA TYR A 4 4.36 8.52 6.21
C TYR A 4 3.07 8.24 6.98
N TYR A 5 3.14 8.23 8.32
CA TYR A 5 1.97 7.99 9.16
C TYR A 5 0.93 9.10 9.04
N LEU A 6 1.35 10.36 8.87
CA LEU A 6 0.43 11.46 8.61
C LEU A 6 -0.33 11.24 7.29
N VAL A 7 0.37 10.87 6.22
CA VAL A 7 -0.25 10.57 4.92
C VAL A 7 -1.20 9.38 5.06
N LEU A 8 -0.78 8.30 5.71
CA LEU A 8 -1.60 7.11 5.95
C LEU A 8 -2.90 7.44 6.72
N LEU A 9 -2.79 8.16 7.84
CA LEU A 9 -3.97 8.56 8.62
C LEU A 9 -4.89 9.49 7.83
N THR A 10 -4.31 10.37 7.01
CA THR A 10 -5.08 11.21 6.09
C THR A 10 -5.80 10.37 5.04
N THR A 11 -5.14 9.38 4.44
CA THR A 11 -5.74 8.43 3.50
C THR A 11 -6.94 7.71 4.12
N VAL A 12 -6.77 7.18 5.34
CA VAL A 12 -7.85 6.50 6.08
C VAL A 12 -9.00 7.46 6.38
N ALA A 13 -8.71 8.65 6.88
CA ALA A 13 -9.74 9.64 7.19
C ALA A 13 -10.53 10.07 5.94
N VAL A 14 -9.85 10.29 4.81
CA VAL A 14 -10.49 10.65 3.53
C VAL A 14 -11.32 9.49 2.99
N ALA A 15 -10.80 8.26 3.02
CA ALA A 15 -11.53 7.07 2.57
C ALA A 15 -12.79 6.82 3.41
N ILE A 16 -12.74 7.00 4.73
CA ILE A 16 -13.92 6.86 5.60
C ILE A 16 -14.95 7.96 5.27
N LYS A 17 -14.53 9.21 5.15
CA LYS A 17 -15.44 10.35 4.91
C LYS A 17 -16.07 10.33 3.53
N ARG A 18 -15.32 9.95 2.49
CA ARG A 18 -15.70 10.18 1.08
C ARG A 18 -15.69 8.93 0.20
N GLY A 19 -14.92 7.91 0.60
CA GLY A 19 -14.74 6.69 -0.18
C GLY A 19 -15.95 5.74 -0.13
N GLY A 20 -16.07 4.92 -1.17
CA GLY A 20 -16.95 3.76 -1.19
C GLY A 20 -16.39 2.59 -0.36
N PRO A 21 -17.07 1.43 -0.39
CA PRO A 21 -16.67 0.27 0.40
C PRO A 21 -15.26 -0.24 0.03
N PHE A 22 -14.90 -0.20 -1.25
CA PHE A 22 -13.61 -0.70 -1.73
C PHE A 22 -12.46 0.26 -1.44
N GLU A 23 -12.68 1.58 -1.51
CA GLU A 23 -11.68 2.59 -1.12
C GLU A 23 -11.39 2.51 0.38
N ARG A 24 -12.43 2.31 1.20
CA ARG A 24 -12.29 2.09 2.65
C ARG A 24 -11.52 0.80 2.95
N TRP A 25 -11.85 -0.29 2.26
CA TRP A 25 -11.11 -1.55 2.38
C TRP A 25 -9.63 -1.32 2.06
N ALA A 26 -9.29 -0.74 0.91
CA ALA A 26 -7.90 -0.49 0.54
C ALA A 26 -7.15 0.35 1.60
N ALA A 27 -7.80 1.39 2.15
CA ALA A 27 -7.22 2.19 3.22
C ALA A 27 -6.99 1.40 4.52
N TYR A 28 -7.94 0.53 4.91
CA TYR A 28 -7.77 -0.34 6.07
C TYR A 28 -6.68 -1.39 5.86
N THR A 29 -6.60 -1.99 4.67
CA THR A 29 -5.51 -2.90 4.31
C THR A 29 -4.16 -2.20 4.49
N ALA A 30 -4.01 -0.97 3.98
CA ALA A 30 -2.78 -0.20 4.14
C ALA A 30 -2.48 0.08 5.63
N LEU A 31 -3.47 0.50 6.41
CA LEU A 31 -3.31 0.78 7.85
C LEU A 31 -2.86 -0.45 8.63
N ILE A 32 -3.55 -1.58 8.45
CA ILE A 32 -3.25 -2.84 9.13
C ILE A 32 -1.84 -3.31 8.75
N ALA A 33 -1.47 -3.24 7.47
CA ALA A 33 -0.14 -3.60 7.01
C ALA A 33 0.96 -2.74 7.64
N SER A 34 0.77 -1.42 7.73
CA SER A 34 1.73 -0.51 8.39
C SER A 34 1.90 -0.82 9.88
N VAL A 35 0.80 -1.12 10.57
CA VAL A 35 0.83 -1.50 12.00
C VAL A 35 1.54 -2.83 12.19
N LEU A 36 1.19 -3.85 11.39
CA LEU A 36 1.83 -5.17 11.44
C LEU A 36 3.33 -5.07 11.14
N THR A 37 3.72 -4.31 10.12
CA THR A 37 5.14 -4.11 9.76
C THR A 37 5.91 -3.51 10.92
N SER A 38 5.36 -2.49 11.58
CA SER A 38 6.03 -1.82 12.69
C SER A 38 6.05 -2.64 13.97
N ALA A 39 5.03 -3.48 14.19
CA ALA A 39 4.96 -4.35 15.35
C ALA A 39 5.88 -5.58 15.21
N LEU A 40 5.92 -6.19 14.03
CA LEU A 40 6.68 -7.42 13.77
C LEU A 40 8.14 -7.17 13.39
N THR A 41 8.44 -5.99 12.83
CA THR A 41 9.79 -5.61 12.40
C THR A 41 10.10 -4.15 12.78
N PRO A 42 10.26 -3.85 14.08
CA PRO A 42 10.50 -2.47 14.55
C PRO A 42 11.89 -1.92 14.18
N PHE A 43 12.88 -2.80 14.02
CA PHE A 43 14.25 -2.44 13.64
C PHE A 43 14.73 -3.32 12.47
N PRO A 44 14.19 -3.12 11.25
CA PRO A 44 14.61 -3.89 10.09
C PRO A 44 16.07 -3.55 9.76
N THR A 45 16.88 -4.59 9.62
CA THR A 45 18.30 -4.47 9.29
C THR A 45 18.51 -4.28 7.79
N TRP A 46 17.56 -4.73 6.96
CA TRP A 46 17.58 -4.64 5.49
C TRP A 46 18.83 -5.25 4.83
N THR A 47 19.64 -6.00 5.59
CA THR A 47 20.85 -6.69 5.13
C THR A 47 20.48 -7.91 4.31
N ASP A 48 19.42 -8.59 4.72
CA ASP A 48 18.82 -9.76 4.08
C ASP A 48 17.36 -9.47 3.72
N ILE A 49 16.67 -10.47 3.16
CA ILE A 49 15.23 -10.37 2.91
C ILE A 49 14.46 -10.23 4.23
N GLU A 50 13.65 -9.20 4.35
CA GLU A 50 12.75 -9.00 5.49
C GLU A 50 11.49 -9.86 5.30
N LEU A 51 11.58 -11.16 5.60
CA LEU A 51 10.51 -12.14 5.33
C LEU A 51 9.15 -11.75 5.93
N ASN A 52 9.14 -11.15 7.13
CA ASN A 52 7.90 -10.66 7.74
C ASN A 52 7.23 -9.58 6.89
N ILE A 53 8.03 -8.62 6.39
CA ILE A 53 7.55 -7.54 5.53
C ILE A 53 7.08 -8.09 4.19
N PHE A 54 7.84 -9.03 3.62
CA PHE A 54 7.46 -9.71 2.38
C PHE A 54 6.11 -10.43 2.49
N VAL A 55 5.86 -11.19 3.56
CA VAL A 55 4.58 -11.87 3.77
C VAL A 55 3.44 -10.87 3.90
N ILE A 56 3.64 -9.77 4.63
CA ILE A 56 2.65 -8.68 4.72
C ILE A 56 2.37 -8.11 3.33
N ASP A 57 3.41 -7.84 2.54
CA ASP A 57 3.27 -7.30 1.19
C ASP A 57 2.52 -8.23 0.24
N VAL A 58 2.66 -9.55 0.39
CA VAL A 58 1.90 -10.55 -0.38
C VAL A 58 0.42 -10.49 0.01
N LEU A 59 0.10 -10.41 1.30
CA LEU A 59 -1.28 -10.29 1.77
C LEU A 59 -1.94 -9.00 1.29
N VAL A 60 -1.20 -7.88 1.30
CA VAL A 60 -1.65 -6.60 0.74
C VAL A 60 -1.90 -6.74 -0.76
N LEU A 61 -0.98 -7.38 -1.51
CA LEU A 61 -1.14 -7.62 -2.94
C LEU A 61 -2.42 -8.40 -3.24
N LEU A 62 -2.66 -9.49 -2.50
CA LEU A 62 -3.87 -10.30 -2.66
C LEU A 62 -5.14 -9.49 -2.35
N SER A 63 -5.11 -8.66 -1.31
CA SER A 63 -6.23 -7.77 -0.97
C SER A 63 -6.52 -6.76 -2.07
N PHE A 64 -5.49 -6.11 -2.64
CA PHE A 64 -5.66 -5.13 -3.72
C PHE A 64 -6.09 -5.79 -5.02
N TRP A 65 -5.53 -6.96 -5.34
CA TRP A 65 -5.94 -7.74 -6.50
C TRP A 65 -7.41 -8.15 -6.39
N PHE A 66 -7.86 -8.60 -5.21
CA PHE A 66 -9.28 -8.90 -4.99
C PHE A 66 -10.18 -7.69 -5.28
N ILE A 67 -9.79 -6.50 -4.82
CA ILE A 67 -10.53 -5.26 -5.12
C ILE A 67 -10.55 -5.01 -6.64
N ALA A 68 -9.43 -5.15 -7.32
CA ALA A 68 -9.33 -4.94 -8.76
C ALA A 68 -10.24 -5.88 -9.58
N MET A 69 -10.48 -7.10 -9.10
CA MET A 69 -11.41 -8.03 -9.75
C MET A 69 -12.89 -7.67 -9.53
N ARG A 70 -13.20 -6.86 -8.50
CA ARG A 70 -14.59 -6.55 -8.09
C ARG A 70 -15.04 -5.17 -8.53
N THR A 71 -14.14 -4.29 -8.92
CA THR A 71 -14.43 -2.91 -9.29
C THR A 71 -14.33 -2.70 -10.80
N GLN A 72 -15.21 -1.86 -11.36
CA GLN A 72 -15.07 -1.36 -12.74
C GLN A 72 -14.14 -0.14 -12.84
N SER A 73 -13.59 0.32 -11.73
CA SER A 73 -12.68 1.46 -11.67
C SER A 73 -11.25 1.05 -12.00
N PHE A 74 -10.49 1.95 -12.62
CA PHE A 74 -9.11 1.65 -13.04
C PHE A 74 -8.06 1.78 -11.92
N TRP A 75 -8.38 2.53 -10.85
CA TRP A 75 -7.43 2.80 -9.75
C TRP A 75 -6.89 1.55 -9.02
N PRO A 76 -7.67 0.45 -8.82
CA PRO A 76 -7.16 -0.74 -8.13
C PRO A 76 -6.05 -1.46 -8.89
N TYR A 77 -6.06 -1.42 -10.23
CA TYR A 77 -4.98 -1.98 -11.04
C TYR A 77 -3.65 -1.26 -10.77
N TRP A 78 -3.69 0.07 -10.59
CA TRP A 78 -2.49 0.85 -10.27
C TRP A 78 -1.92 0.49 -8.90
N ILE A 79 -2.73 0.44 -7.85
CA ILE A 79 -2.23 0.11 -6.51
C ILE A 79 -1.72 -1.33 -6.43
N THR A 80 -2.34 -2.26 -7.17
CA THR A 80 -1.87 -3.64 -7.29
C THR A 80 -0.53 -3.70 -8.01
N GLY A 81 -0.36 -2.92 -9.09
CA GLY A 81 0.90 -2.80 -9.81
C GLY A 81 2.03 -2.26 -8.94
N TRP A 82 1.79 -1.18 -8.18
CA TRP A 82 2.77 -0.65 -7.23
C TRP A 82 3.15 -1.67 -6.16
N GLN A 83 2.17 -2.40 -5.62
CA GLN A 83 2.44 -3.45 -4.64
C GLN A 83 3.25 -4.60 -5.24
N LEU A 84 3.01 -4.95 -6.51
CA LEU A 84 3.80 -5.97 -7.21
C LEU A 84 5.27 -5.55 -7.39
N ILE A 85 5.54 -4.26 -7.62
CA ILE A 85 6.92 -3.76 -7.65
C ILE A 85 7.59 -3.91 -6.27
N ALA A 86 6.84 -3.74 -5.17
CA ALA A 86 7.34 -3.99 -3.81
C ALA A 86 7.79 -5.46 -3.64
N ILE A 87 6.95 -6.39 -4.10
CA ILE A 87 7.25 -7.83 -4.12
C ILE A 87 8.51 -8.12 -4.94
N PHE A 88 8.65 -7.52 -6.12
CA PHE A 88 9.87 -7.68 -6.91
C PHE A 88 11.10 -7.09 -6.24
N GLY A 89 10.96 -6.01 -5.46
CA GLY A 89 12.05 -5.49 -4.62
C GLY A 89 12.58 -6.53 -3.64
N HIS A 90 11.70 -7.27 -2.98
CA HIS A 90 12.07 -8.38 -2.08
C HIS A 90 12.69 -9.56 -2.83
N ILE A 91 12.08 -9.98 -3.94
CA ILE A 91 12.60 -11.09 -4.76
C ILE A 91 14.00 -10.76 -5.29
N GLN A 92 14.22 -9.52 -5.73
CA GLN A 92 15.51 -9.06 -6.19
C GLN A 92 16.56 -9.14 -5.08
N LYS A 93 16.23 -8.68 -3.86
CA LYS A 93 17.15 -8.78 -2.70
C LYS A 93 17.41 -10.24 -2.30
N PHE A 94 16.42 -11.12 -2.43
CA PHE A 94 16.57 -12.56 -2.21
C PHE A 94 17.51 -13.22 -3.22
N MET A 95 17.40 -12.87 -4.50
CA MET A 95 18.25 -13.42 -5.57
C MET A 95 19.66 -12.83 -5.56
N PHE A 96 19.80 -11.55 -5.17
CA PHE A 96 21.06 -10.81 -5.19
C PHE A 96 21.32 -10.17 -3.83
N SER A 97 21.97 -10.93 -2.94
CA SER A 97 22.31 -10.48 -1.59
C SER A 97 23.24 -9.25 -1.58
N GLU A 98 24.03 -9.06 -2.63
CA GLU A 98 24.94 -7.92 -2.82
C GLU A 98 24.25 -6.56 -2.97
N ILE A 99 22.93 -6.53 -3.17
CA ILE A 99 22.19 -5.28 -3.27
C ILE A 99 22.29 -4.51 -1.96
N LEU A 100 22.72 -3.25 -2.07
CA LEU A 100 22.83 -2.34 -0.94
C LEU A 100 21.51 -2.23 -0.18
N ALA A 101 21.59 -2.36 1.15
CA ALA A 101 20.44 -2.26 2.06
C ALA A 101 19.67 -0.93 1.92
N ARG A 102 20.37 0.15 1.55
CA ARG A 102 19.77 1.48 1.42
C ARG A 102 18.80 1.59 0.23
N PRO A 103 19.16 1.34 -1.03
CA PRO A 103 18.20 1.27 -2.13
C PRO A 103 17.01 0.35 -1.88
N TYR A 104 17.24 -0.83 -1.26
CA TYR A 104 16.20 -1.78 -0.91
C TYR A 104 15.18 -1.19 0.09
N SER A 105 15.67 -0.68 1.23
CA SER A 105 14.81 -0.04 2.24
C SER A 105 14.05 1.18 1.70
N LEU A 106 14.69 2.01 0.86
CA LEU A 106 14.03 3.16 0.24
C LEU A 106 12.90 2.68 -0.69
N LEU A 107 13.15 1.71 -1.56
CA LEU A 107 12.11 1.18 -2.45
C LEU A 107 10.92 0.64 -1.65
N SER A 108 11.17 -0.19 -0.63
CA SER A 108 10.12 -0.79 0.21
C SER A 108 9.26 0.26 0.92
N VAL A 109 9.86 1.36 1.41
CA VAL A 109 9.11 2.42 2.08
C VAL A 109 8.42 3.36 1.09
N TYR A 110 9.11 3.79 0.04
CA TYR A 110 8.62 4.85 -0.83
C TYR A 110 7.51 4.40 -1.79
N ILE A 111 7.43 3.10 -2.10
CA ILE A 111 6.34 2.55 -2.93
C ILE A 111 4.96 2.75 -2.29
N SER A 112 4.88 2.83 -0.97
CA SER A 112 3.60 3.05 -0.31
C SER A 112 2.99 4.43 -0.59
N TYR A 113 3.78 5.47 -0.86
CA TYR A 113 3.25 6.82 -1.12
C TYR A 113 2.35 6.89 -2.37
N PRO A 114 2.76 6.43 -3.57
CA PRO A 114 1.86 6.43 -4.72
C PRO A 114 0.61 5.58 -4.49
N ILE A 115 0.70 4.47 -3.75
CA ILE A 115 -0.46 3.67 -3.35
C ILE A 115 -1.44 4.51 -2.51
N LEU A 116 -0.96 5.15 -1.45
CA LEU A 116 -1.77 5.97 -0.55
C LEU A 116 -2.40 7.17 -1.26
N LEU A 117 -1.67 7.81 -2.17
CA LEU A 117 -2.17 8.92 -2.98
C LEU A 117 -3.28 8.47 -3.94
N LEU A 118 -3.14 7.30 -4.57
CA LEU A 118 -4.18 6.74 -5.44
C LEU A 118 -5.46 6.41 -4.66
N ILE A 119 -5.33 5.90 -3.43
CA ILE A 119 -6.50 5.66 -2.56
C ILE A 119 -7.19 6.97 -2.19
N ILE A 120 -6.43 8.03 -1.87
CA ILE A 120 -6.99 9.38 -1.62
C ILE A 120 -7.72 9.89 -2.87
N TYR A 121 -7.10 9.78 -4.04
CA TYR A 121 -7.67 10.21 -5.30
C TYR A 121 -8.98 9.47 -5.62
N ALA A 122 -9.00 8.14 -5.45
CA ALA A 122 -10.18 7.32 -5.66
C ALA A 122 -11.32 7.68 -4.67
N ALA A 123 -10.99 7.88 -3.40
CA ALA A 123 -11.97 8.30 -2.40
C ALA A 123 -12.55 9.69 -2.72
N GLY A 124 -11.74 10.60 -3.27
CA GLY A 124 -12.19 11.92 -3.70
C GLY A 124 -13.11 11.89 -4.92
N SER A 125 -12.81 11.05 -5.92
CA SER A 125 -13.64 10.93 -7.13
C SER A 125 -14.98 10.24 -6.87
N SER A 126 -15.01 9.25 -5.98
CA SER A 126 -16.23 8.52 -5.59
C SER A 126 -17.29 9.43 -4.97
N SER A 127 -16.89 10.40 -4.13
CA SER A 127 -17.78 11.43 -3.58
C SER A 127 -18.43 12.28 -4.67
N ARG A 128 -17.65 12.70 -5.67
CA ARG A 128 -18.13 13.59 -6.74
C ARG A 128 -19.19 12.91 -7.61
N THR A 129 -19.07 11.60 -7.84
CA THR A 129 -20.08 10.83 -8.58
C THR A 129 -21.39 10.72 -7.81
N ARG A 130 -21.34 10.58 -6.47
CA ARG A 130 -22.54 10.53 -5.62
C ARG A 130 -23.31 11.85 -5.62
N ASP A 131 -22.60 12.98 -5.57
CA ASP A 131 -23.21 14.31 -5.56
C ASP A 131 -23.88 14.69 -6.91
N VAL A 132 -23.46 14.10 -8.03
CA VAL A 132 -24.06 14.36 -9.36
C VAL A 132 -25.36 13.56 -9.58
N THR A 133 -25.54 12.46 -8.84
CA THR A 133 -26.70 11.57 -9.00
C THR A 133 -27.81 11.79 -7.97
N ALA A 134 -27.66 12.73 -7.04
CA ALA A 134 -28.62 13.09 -5.99
C ALA A 134 -29.41 14.35 -6.36
#